data_AF-A0A5P1EXW3-F1
#
_entry.id   AF-A0A5P1EXW3-F1
#
_cell.length_a   1.000
_cell.length_b   1.000
_cell.length_c   1.000
_cell.angle_alpha   90.00
_cell.angle_beta   90.00
_cell.angle_gamma   90.00
#
_symmetry.space_group_name_H-M   'P 1'
#
loop_
_entity.id
_entity.type
_entity.pdbx_description
1 polymer ?
#
loop_
_entity_poly.entity_id
_entity_poly.type
_entity_poly.pdbx_seq_one_letter_code
_entity_poly.pdbx_strand_id
1 'polypeptide(L)'
;MPSQPKAEKVKSRLHAFRCKTVPSCSGTSFVPATAISGQGFIAQDICFKNTAGASKGQAVALRVDVGFVAFYRCANDEYQFTLYARRGQQSYRECNILCTVDFIFGDASAVFQNCMIYAKLPMQGQDNAITAQGRESEIKATCFSM
;
A
#
# COMPACT_ATOMS: atom_id res chain seq x y z
N MET A 1 -6.76 -37.18 -18.66
CA MET A 1 -5.94 -36.16 -17.96
C MET A 1 -6.50 -34.80 -18.31
N PRO A 2 -7.17 -34.09 -17.38
CA PRO A 2 -7.81 -32.82 -17.71
C PRO A 2 -6.76 -31.71 -17.91
N SER A 3 -6.84 -31.06 -19.06
CA SER A 3 -6.00 -29.94 -19.48
C SER A 3 -6.24 -28.71 -18.59
N GLN A 4 -5.16 -28.17 -18.02
CA GLN A 4 -5.15 -26.90 -17.29
C GLN A 4 -5.63 -25.74 -18.19
N PRO A 5 -6.47 -24.80 -17.70
CA PRO A 5 -6.88 -23.65 -18.48
C PRO A 5 -5.69 -22.70 -18.67
N LYS A 6 -5.44 -22.30 -19.93
CA LYS A 6 -4.44 -21.28 -20.28
C LYS A 6 -4.91 -19.94 -19.71
N ALA A 7 -4.08 -19.33 -18.86
CA ALA A 7 -4.30 -17.97 -18.38
C ALA A 7 -4.32 -17.00 -19.58
N GLU A 8 -5.51 -16.46 -19.88
CA GLU A 8 -5.70 -15.43 -20.87
C GLU A 8 -5.12 -14.11 -20.35
N LYS A 9 -4.10 -13.59 -21.03
CA LYS A 9 -3.50 -12.28 -20.72
C LYS A 9 -4.50 -11.18 -21.09
N VAL A 10 -5.33 -10.79 -20.13
CA VAL A 10 -6.07 -9.52 -20.20
C VAL A 10 -5.05 -8.39 -20.13
N LYS A 11 -4.65 -7.84 -21.29
CA LYS A 11 -3.88 -6.60 -21.39
C LYS A 11 -4.80 -5.44 -21.01
N SER A 12 -5.06 -5.26 -19.72
CA SER A 12 -5.53 -3.97 -19.22
C SER A 12 -4.39 -2.97 -19.41
N ARG A 13 -4.70 -1.80 -19.97
CA ARG A 13 -3.76 -0.69 -20.09
C ARG A 13 -3.38 -0.22 -18.69
N LEU A 14 -2.37 -0.88 -18.11
CA LEU A 14 -1.66 -0.35 -16.96
C LEU A 14 -0.98 0.93 -17.46
N HIS A 15 -1.54 2.10 -17.17
CA HIS A 15 -0.75 3.32 -17.20
C HIS A 15 0.35 3.11 -16.16
N ALA A 16 1.49 2.61 -16.61
CA ALA A 16 2.64 2.36 -15.78
C ALA A 16 3.15 3.73 -15.31
N PHE A 17 2.65 4.19 -14.17
CA PHE A 17 3.27 5.28 -13.43
C PHE A 17 4.72 4.86 -13.19
N ARG A 18 5.65 5.51 -13.89
CA ARG A 18 7.07 5.22 -13.75
C ARG A 18 7.49 5.70 -12.37
N CYS A 19 7.64 4.76 -11.45
CA CYS A 19 7.94 5.07 -10.07
C CYS A 19 9.32 5.73 -9.95
N LYS A 20 9.40 6.91 -9.34
CA LYS A 20 10.69 7.48 -8.91
C LYS A 20 11.08 6.82 -7.60
N THR A 21 12.25 6.20 -7.58
CA THR A 21 12.77 5.43 -6.44
C THR A 21 13.11 6.33 -5.27
N VAL A 22 12.67 5.98 -4.07
CA VAL A 22 13.16 6.58 -2.82
C VAL A 22 14.11 5.56 -2.18
N PRO A 23 15.41 5.86 -1.97
CA PRO A 23 16.34 4.90 -1.39
C PRO A 23 15.94 4.48 0.02
N SER A 24 16.01 3.19 0.33
CA SER A 24 15.76 2.67 1.68
C SER A 24 16.85 3.14 2.65
N CYS A 25 16.48 3.77 3.77
CA CYS A 25 17.41 4.00 4.87
C CYS A 25 17.72 2.68 5.60
N SER A 26 19.01 2.37 5.76
CA SER A 26 19.49 1.19 6.48
C SER A 26 19.25 1.32 7.99
N GLY A 27 18.19 0.71 8.53
CA GLY A 27 18.04 0.50 9.97
C GLY A 27 16.60 0.30 10.47
N THR A 28 16.32 -0.84 11.10
CA THR A 28 15.07 -1.25 11.77
C THR A 28 13.81 -1.43 10.89
N SER A 29 13.01 -2.44 11.27
CA SER A 29 11.90 -3.07 10.52
C SER A 29 10.69 -2.18 10.18
N PHE A 30 10.72 -0.89 10.51
CA PHE A 30 9.58 0.01 10.37
C PHE A 30 9.93 1.39 9.81
N VAL A 31 11.14 1.60 9.28
CA VAL A 31 11.49 2.86 8.63
C VAL A 31 10.81 2.92 7.26
N PRO A 32 9.86 3.85 7.05
CA PRO A 32 9.21 3.97 5.77
C PRO A 32 10.14 4.67 4.78
N ALA A 33 10.02 4.34 3.49
CA ALA A 33 10.69 5.09 2.42
C ALA A 33 10.16 6.54 2.36
N THR A 34 8.90 6.76 2.71
CA THR A 34 8.31 8.10 2.84
C THR A 34 7.36 8.16 4.03
N ALA A 35 7.51 9.19 4.87
CA ALA A 35 6.61 9.49 5.98
C ALA A 35 5.91 10.84 5.75
N ILE A 36 4.58 10.84 5.87
CA ILE A 36 3.74 12.04 5.79
C ILE A 36 3.30 12.42 7.20
N SER A 37 3.78 13.57 7.66
CA SER A 37 3.50 14.12 8.99
C SER A 37 2.89 15.52 8.96
N GLY A 38 2.58 16.06 7.79
CA GLY A 38 1.89 17.35 7.62
C GLY A 38 0.39 17.16 7.39
N GLN A 39 -0.44 17.69 8.28
CA GLN A 39 -1.90 17.67 8.13
C GLN A 39 -2.32 18.43 6.86
N GLY A 40 -3.34 17.94 6.14
CA GLY A 40 -3.75 18.58 4.89
C GLY A 40 -2.87 18.23 3.67
N PHE A 41 -1.93 17.30 3.81
CA PHE A 41 -1.06 16.89 2.70
C PHE A 41 -1.86 16.35 1.52
N ILE A 42 -1.47 16.76 0.31
CA ILE A 42 -2.05 16.27 -0.94
C ILE A 42 -0.92 15.79 -1.84
N ALA A 43 -1.07 14.59 -2.38
CA ALA A 43 -0.19 14.06 -3.42
C ALA A 43 -1.01 13.65 -4.64
N GLN A 44 -0.44 13.92 -5.82
CA GLN A 44 -1.05 13.58 -7.09
C GLN A 44 0.01 13.12 -8.10
N ASP A 45 -0.35 12.12 -8.92
CA ASP A 45 0.48 11.64 -10.03
C ASP A 45 1.91 11.25 -9.62
N ILE A 46 2.07 10.74 -8.39
CA ILE A 46 3.36 10.35 -7.79
C ILE A 46 3.32 8.88 -7.36
N CYS A 47 4.48 8.24 -7.35
CA CYS A 47 4.63 6.88 -6.88
C CYS A 47 5.60 6.80 -5.70
N PHE A 48 5.18 6.10 -4.65
CA PHE A 48 5.98 5.79 -3.47
C PHE A 48 6.43 4.33 -3.54
N LYS A 49 7.74 4.12 -3.43
CA LYS A 49 8.34 2.79 -3.55
C LYS A 49 9.49 2.63 -2.58
N ASN A 50 9.45 1.53 -1.86
CA ASN A 50 10.60 0.99 -1.15
C ASN A 50 11.24 -0.10 -2.01
N THR A 51 12.56 -0.23 -1.97
CA THR A 51 13.32 -1.19 -2.78
C THR A 51 14.06 -2.21 -1.94
N ALA A 52 13.67 -2.38 -0.67
CA ALA A 52 14.30 -3.33 0.23
C ALA A 52 14.14 -4.77 -0.27
N GLY A 53 12.99 -5.08 -0.90
CA GLY A 53 12.71 -6.37 -1.50
C GLY A 53 12.32 -7.46 -0.49
N ALA A 54 11.80 -8.57 -1.01
CA ALA A 54 11.17 -9.65 -0.23
C ALA A 54 12.03 -10.19 0.93
N SER A 55 13.34 -10.32 0.70
CA SER A 55 14.29 -10.91 1.65
C SER A 55 14.54 -10.07 2.90
N LYS A 56 14.15 -8.80 2.90
CA LYS A 56 14.36 -7.88 4.04
C LYS A 56 13.19 -7.87 5.02
N GLY A 57 12.13 -8.65 4.76
CA GLY A 57 10.94 -8.66 5.59
C GLY A 57 10.14 -7.36 5.45
N GLN A 58 9.80 -6.75 6.58
CA GLN A 58 8.91 -5.59 6.62
C GLN A 58 9.54 -4.35 5.96
N ALA A 59 8.89 -3.80 4.93
CA ALA A 59 9.40 -2.68 4.15
C ALA A 59 8.29 -1.68 3.78
N VAL A 60 8.09 -0.67 4.62
CA VAL A 60 7.01 0.31 4.38
C VAL A 60 7.39 1.27 3.25
N ALA A 61 6.55 1.39 2.23
CA ALA A 61 6.74 2.38 1.16
C ALA A 61 6.25 3.75 1.61
N LEU A 62 5.03 3.80 2.16
CA LEU A 62 4.38 5.02 2.60
C LEU A 62 3.79 4.86 3.99
N ARG A 63 4.17 5.75 4.92
CA ARG A 63 3.51 5.89 6.24
C ARG A 63 2.82 7.23 6.32
N VAL A 64 1.57 7.24 6.76
CA VAL A 64 0.77 8.45 6.96
C VAL A 64 0.34 8.55 8.41
N ASP A 65 0.87 9.54 9.12
CA ASP A 65 0.69 9.72 10.58
C ASP A 65 -0.39 10.76 10.94
N VAL A 66 -0.97 11.45 9.95
CA VAL A 66 -1.84 12.63 10.12
C VAL A 66 -3.15 12.53 9.33
N GLY A 67 -4.13 13.35 9.72
CA GLY A 67 -5.44 13.41 9.07
C GLY A 67 -5.56 14.46 7.97
N PHE A 68 -6.71 14.43 7.31
CA PHE A 68 -7.08 15.28 6.17
C PHE A 68 -6.08 15.18 5.02
N VAL A 69 -5.61 13.96 4.75
CA VAL A 69 -4.64 13.68 3.69
C VAL A 69 -5.36 13.10 2.48
N ALA A 70 -4.97 13.52 1.28
CA ALA A 70 -5.51 13.02 0.02
C ALA A 70 -4.42 12.55 -0.95
N PHE A 71 -4.63 11.39 -1.55
CA PHE A 71 -3.81 10.83 -2.62
C PHE A 71 -4.66 10.61 -3.85
N TYR A 72 -4.25 11.17 -5.00
CA TYR A 72 -5.00 11.06 -6.24
C TYR A 72 -4.12 10.57 -7.39
N ARG A 73 -4.49 9.46 -8.04
CA ARG A 73 -3.68 8.82 -9.09
C ARG A 73 -2.24 8.54 -8.65
N CYS A 74 -2.08 8.14 -7.40
CA CYS A 74 -0.79 7.74 -6.86
C CYS A 74 -0.57 6.24 -7.02
N ALA A 75 0.69 5.81 -7.01
CA ALA A 75 1.03 4.39 -6.95
C ALA A 75 1.84 4.08 -5.69
N ASN A 76 1.55 2.95 -5.07
CA ASN A 76 2.39 2.38 -4.01
C ASN A 76 2.86 1.00 -4.49
N ASP A 77 4.17 0.83 -4.61
CA ASP A 77 4.79 -0.39 -5.16
C ASP A 77 5.82 -0.95 -4.17
N GLU A 78 5.48 -2.02 -3.45
CA GLU A 78 6.47 -2.77 -2.67
C GLU A 78 6.11 -4.27 -2.52
N TYR A 79 6.95 -5.08 -1.88
CA TYR A 79 6.74 -6.49 -1.55
C TYR A 79 5.88 -6.64 -0.28
N GLN A 80 6.32 -6.23 0.91
CA GLN A 80 5.55 -6.40 2.16
C GLN A 80 5.24 -5.05 2.85
N PHE A 81 4.10 -4.92 3.55
CA PHE A 81 3.73 -3.75 4.37
C PHE A 81 3.69 -2.41 3.62
N THR A 82 3.05 -2.36 2.45
CA THR A 82 3.19 -1.27 1.48
C THR A 82 2.64 0.09 1.97
N LEU A 83 1.45 0.11 2.56
CA LEU A 83 0.81 1.33 3.05
C LEU A 83 0.51 1.23 4.55
N TYR A 84 1.25 2.01 5.34
CA TYR A 84 0.96 2.20 6.75
C TYR A 84 0.04 3.40 6.95
N ALA A 85 -1.27 3.16 6.83
CA ALA A 85 -2.33 4.12 7.14
C ALA A 85 -2.50 4.22 8.66
N ARG A 86 -1.53 4.84 9.34
CA ARG A 86 -1.38 4.74 10.79
C ARG A 86 -2.52 5.38 11.56
N ARG A 87 -2.82 6.66 11.30
CA ARG A 87 -3.84 7.46 12.02
C ARG A 87 -4.41 8.58 11.14
N GLY A 88 -5.58 9.09 11.54
CA GLY A 88 -6.22 10.24 10.91
C GLY A 88 -7.18 9.86 9.78
N GLN A 89 -7.86 10.88 9.25
CA GLN A 89 -8.76 10.75 8.09
C GLN A 89 -7.95 10.82 6.80
N GLN A 90 -8.08 9.81 5.93
CA GLN A 90 -7.26 9.67 4.73
C GLN A 90 -8.13 9.28 3.53
N SER A 91 -7.84 9.85 2.36
CA SER A 91 -8.52 9.52 1.11
C SER A 91 -7.52 9.10 0.05
N TYR A 92 -7.80 7.96 -0.59
CA TYR A 92 -7.04 7.42 -1.72
C TYR A 92 -7.99 7.26 -2.89
N ARG A 93 -7.73 7.92 -4.01
CA ARG A 93 -8.61 7.89 -5.19
C ARG A 93 -7.83 7.59 -6.45
N GLU A 94 -8.33 6.65 -7.26
CA GLU A 94 -7.69 6.23 -8.52
C GLU A 94 -6.23 5.78 -8.33
N CYS A 95 -5.90 5.26 -7.15
CA CYS A 95 -4.55 4.84 -6.80
C CYS A 95 -4.32 3.37 -7.17
N ASN A 96 -3.08 3.04 -7.52
CA ASN A 96 -2.62 1.66 -7.70
C ASN A 96 -1.83 1.20 -6.48
N ILE A 97 -2.18 0.06 -5.89
CA ILE A 97 -1.50 -0.50 -4.72
C ILE A 97 -1.00 -1.91 -5.08
N LEU A 98 0.31 -2.14 -5.10
CA LEU A 98 0.94 -3.40 -5.56
C LEU A 98 1.80 -4.03 -4.46
N CYS A 99 1.54 -5.29 -4.07
CA CYS A 99 2.13 -5.90 -2.86
C CYS A 99 1.87 -7.41 -2.65
N THR A 100 2.63 -8.09 -1.77
CA THR A 100 2.51 -9.52 -1.41
C THR A 100 1.84 -9.78 -0.05
N VAL A 101 2.31 -9.21 1.07
CA VAL A 101 1.75 -9.49 2.41
C VAL A 101 1.38 -8.21 3.15
N ASP A 102 0.23 -8.20 3.85
CA ASP A 102 -0.33 -7.12 4.67
C ASP A 102 -0.26 -5.73 4.01
N PHE A 103 -1.04 -5.54 2.94
CA PHE A 103 -0.88 -4.41 2.02
C PHE A 103 -1.15 -3.05 2.65
N ILE A 104 -2.28 -2.96 3.36
CA ILE A 104 -2.80 -1.74 3.98
C ILE A 104 -3.03 -2.06 5.46
N PHE A 105 -2.29 -1.41 6.34
CA PHE A 105 -2.37 -1.68 7.77
C PHE A 105 -2.36 -0.40 8.60
N GLY A 106 -2.90 -0.49 9.81
CA GLY A 106 -2.97 0.63 10.76
C GLY A 106 -4.37 0.90 11.31
N ASP A 107 -4.53 2.07 11.93
CA ASP A 107 -5.72 2.51 12.67
C ASP A 107 -6.27 3.85 12.13
N ALA A 108 -6.06 4.13 10.84
CA ALA A 108 -6.66 5.30 10.18
C ALA A 108 -8.15 5.08 9.88
N SER A 109 -8.84 6.19 9.63
CA SER A 109 -10.14 6.19 8.95
C SER A 109 -9.86 6.50 7.49
N ALA A 110 -9.79 5.46 6.65
CA ALA A 110 -9.29 5.57 5.28
C ALA A 110 -10.32 5.06 4.26
N VAL A 111 -10.51 5.83 3.19
CA VAL A 111 -11.38 5.44 2.07
C VAL A 111 -10.54 5.28 0.81
N PHE A 112 -10.69 4.14 0.15
CA PHE A 112 -10.08 3.81 -1.13
C PHE A 112 -11.18 3.81 -2.19
N GLN A 113 -11.17 4.78 -3.11
CA GLN A 113 -12.20 4.94 -4.13
C GLN A 113 -11.62 4.75 -5.52
N ASN A 114 -12.19 3.82 -6.28
CA ASN A 114 -11.74 3.51 -7.64
C ASN A 114 -10.23 3.15 -7.69
N CYS A 115 -9.72 2.56 -6.61
CA CYS A 115 -8.34 2.11 -6.51
C CYS A 115 -8.19 0.69 -7.06
N MET A 116 -7.04 0.40 -7.65
CA MET A 116 -6.69 -0.94 -8.11
C MET A 116 -5.69 -1.56 -7.15
N ILE A 117 -6.04 -2.71 -6.57
CA ILE A 117 -5.17 -3.46 -5.65
C ILE A 117 -4.67 -4.72 -6.37
N TYR A 118 -3.35 -4.82 -6.50
CA TYR A 118 -2.68 -5.91 -7.20
C TYR A 118 -1.85 -6.74 -6.22
N ALA A 119 -2.30 -7.99 -6.00
CA ALA A 119 -1.54 -8.96 -5.24
C ALA A 119 -0.39 -9.54 -6.08
N LYS A 120 0.84 -9.45 -5.57
CA LYS A 120 2.06 -10.07 -6.11
C LYS A 120 2.20 -11.48 -5.55
N LEU A 121 3.06 -12.28 -6.18
CA LEU A 121 3.35 -13.65 -5.71
C LEU A 121 4.11 -13.61 -4.38
N PRO A 122 3.57 -14.20 -3.29
CA PRO A 122 4.27 -14.24 -2.01
C PRO A 122 5.47 -15.18 -2.05
N MET A 123 6.32 -15.11 -1.02
CA MET A 123 7.33 -16.14 -0.80
C MET A 123 6.67 -17.46 -0.36
N GLN A 124 7.38 -18.57 -0.52
CA GLN A 124 6.87 -19.88 -0.08
C GLN A 124 6.54 -19.85 1.42
N GLY A 125 5.33 -20.28 1.77
CA GLY A 125 4.84 -20.28 3.16
C GLY A 125 4.29 -18.93 3.65
N GLN A 126 4.10 -17.96 2.76
CA GLN A 126 3.39 -16.71 3.06
C GLN A 126 2.08 -16.64 2.29
N ASP A 127 1.06 -16.06 2.93
CA ASP A 127 -0.23 -15.78 2.32
C ASP A 127 -0.40 -14.29 2.08
N ASN A 128 -1.17 -13.94 1.05
CA ASN A 128 -1.48 -12.56 0.74
C ASN A 128 -2.69 -12.10 1.56
N ALA A 129 -2.52 -11.00 2.30
CA ALA A 129 -3.61 -10.33 3.01
C ALA A 129 -3.75 -8.89 2.52
N ILE A 130 -4.98 -8.50 2.18
CA ILE A 130 -5.24 -7.16 1.64
C ILE A 130 -5.14 -6.09 2.73
N THR A 131 -5.70 -6.37 3.90
CA THR A 131 -5.76 -5.39 4.98
C THR A 131 -5.44 -6.04 6.32
N ALA A 132 -4.69 -5.34 7.15
CA ALA A 132 -4.51 -5.64 8.57
C ALA A 132 -4.96 -4.41 9.38
N GLN A 133 -6.27 -4.27 9.53
CA GLN A 133 -6.86 -3.15 10.29
C GLN A 133 -6.59 -3.39 11.78
N GLY A 134 -6.02 -2.38 12.45
CA GLY A 134 -5.55 -2.46 13.83
C GLY A 134 -6.32 -1.54 14.79
N ARG A 135 -7.66 -1.54 14.72
CA ARG A 135 -8.49 -0.74 15.63
C ARG A 135 -8.27 -1.19 17.07
N GLU A 136 -7.75 -0.27 17.88
CA GLU A 136 -7.36 -0.56 19.27
C GLU A 136 -8.57 -0.60 20.24
N SER A 137 -9.68 0.07 19.91
CA SER A 137 -10.88 0.06 20.75
C SER A 137 -12.16 0.28 19.95
N GLU A 138 -13.28 -0.23 20.46
CA GLU A 138 -14.59 -0.13 19.79
C GLU A 138 -15.13 1.30 19.72
N ILE A 139 -14.66 2.19 20.61
CA ILE A 139 -15.05 3.59 20.68
C ILE A 139 -14.40 4.40 19.54
N LYS A 140 -13.28 3.94 18.98
CA LYS A 140 -12.63 4.61 17.86
C LYS A 140 -13.44 4.40 16.57
N ALA A 141 -13.82 5.50 15.95
CA ALA A 141 -14.43 5.52 14.62
C ALA A 141 -13.37 5.41 13.50
N THR A 142 -12.60 4.32 13.51
CA THR A 142 -11.56 4.00 12.52
C THR A 142 -11.95 2.76 11.75
N CYS A 143 -11.77 2.80 10.43
CA CYS A 143 -12.04 1.68 9.53
C CYS A 143 -11.34 1.93 8.19
N PHE A 144 -11.18 0.86 7.41
CA PHE A 144 -10.85 0.95 6.01
C PHE A 144 -12.12 0.67 5.20
N SER A 145 -12.48 1.59 4.31
CA SER A 145 -13.51 1.38 3.29
C SER A 145 -12.82 1.22 1.95
N MET A 146 -13.01 0.09 1.29
CA MET A 146 -12.40 -0.23 0.00
C MET A 146 -13.42 -0.35 -1.13
#